data_AF-A0A2E5ALB9-F1
#
_entry.id   AF-A0A2E5ALB9-F1
#
_cell.length_a   1.000
_cell.length_b   1.000
_cell.length_c   1.000
_cell.angle_alpha   90.00
_cell.angle_beta   90.00
_cell.angle_gamma   90.00
#
_symmetry.space_group_name_H-M   'P 1'
#
loop_
_entity.id
_entity.type
_entity.pdbx_description
1 polymer ?
#
loop_
_entity_poly.entity_id
_entity_poly.type
_entity_poly.pdbx_seq_one_letter_code
_entity_poly.pdbx_strand_id
1 'polypeptide(L)'
;MLFFAGLSDSAFSQLFEPFEIRYQNAQKGGIRFLSNVAISCSSGNCSSLQSQMPPFGNGANDNQNMQFVDIDSDFSTFMSTSDSLDLENCSEILWAGLYWSGEISTGTQGYANRDKVKLSVNSEPYQDIIAEETIDISGISHPSYNCFKDITSIVQNAGIKARFTVANVLARSNATNVFGGWSIVVVYKNIYESMRNLTVFDGYGAIGFGTTLDIPISGFNTPLAGPVSFELGVIAHEGDRSSTGDGLSFNGAGSFVSISDALHPVDNCFNSTISYDAVVTPFRNPGYNNNLGYDAAIFIPDNSSFNYIGNNTNSATVRVATSGENILCRVLTSAIDIYEPDLRASVYIDDLNGGIVEPGDELEYTLVGKNIGSDLSLNTFIVDTLDPRTQYVPNSISIDFGPNTGSKT
;
A
#
# COMPACT_ATOMS: atom_id res chain seq x y z
N MET A 1 -49.53 17.37 27.87
CA MET A 1 -49.04 16.39 26.87
C MET A 1 -47.76 16.97 26.31
N LEU A 2 -46.61 16.59 26.89
CA LEU A 2 -45.29 17.07 26.45
C LEU A 2 -44.94 16.37 25.14
N PHE A 3 -44.74 17.14 24.08
CA PHE A 3 -44.14 16.65 22.85
C PHE A 3 -42.64 16.48 23.08
N PHE A 4 -42.15 15.24 23.04
CA PHE A 4 -40.74 14.94 22.86
C PHE A 4 -40.41 15.14 21.38
N ALA A 5 -39.65 16.18 21.05
CA ALA A 5 -38.98 16.28 19.76
C ALA A 5 -37.71 15.41 19.85
N GLY A 6 -37.72 14.25 19.21
CA GLY A 6 -36.52 13.46 19.00
C GLY A 6 -35.63 14.16 17.99
N LEU A 7 -34.42 14.54 18.41
CA LEU A 7 -33.32 14.82 17.50
C LEU A 7 -32.87 13.48 16.92
N SER A 8 -33.24 13.20 15.67
CA SER A 8 -32.63 12.14 14.89
C SER A 8 -31.28 12.65 14.38
N ASP A 9 -30.20 12.35 15.09
CA ASP A 9 -28.85 12.46 14.52
C ASP A 9 -28.78 11.48 13.35
N SER A 10 -28.85 12.02 12.13
CA SER A 10 -28.54 11.26 10.93
C SER A 10 -27.02 11.20 10.85
N ALA A 11 -26.44 10.05 11.17
CA ALA A 11 -25.02 9.80 10.92
C ALA A 11 -24.81 9.78 9.41
N PHE A 12 -23.89 10.62 8.92
CA PHE A 12 -23.42 10.60 7.54
C PHE A 12 -21.99 10.07 7.53
N SER A 13 -21.61 9.30 6.50
CA SER A 13 -20.20 9.13 6.17
C SER A 13 -19.65 10.50 5.79
N GLN A 14 -18.59 10.95 6.47
CA GLN A 14 -17.97 12.24 6.19
C GLN A 14 -16.63 12.03 5.50
N LEU A 15 -16.56 12.49 4.25
CA LEU A 15 -15.31 12.58 3.50
C LEU A 15 -14.68 13.95 3.83
N PHE A 16 -13.57 13.94 4.56
CA PHE A 16 -12.82 15.14 4.90
C PHE A 16 -11.81 15.50 3.82
N GLU A 17 -11.17 14.46 3.28
CA GLU A 17 -10.24 14.58 2.17
C GLU A 17 -10.53 13.44 1.17
N PRO A 18 -10.76 13.75 -0.12
CA PRO A 18 -10.92 12.72 -1.14
C PRO A 18 -9.72 11.77 -1.19
N PHE A 19 -9.99 10.50 -1.46
CA PHE A 19 -8.91 9.53 -1.72
C PHE A 19 -8.35 9.80 -3.12
N GLU A 20 -7.20 10.47 -3.18
CA GLU A 20 -6.49 10.80 -4.41
C GLU A 20 -5.29 9.87 -4.61
N ILE A 21 -4.82 9.77 -5.85
CA ILE A 21 -3.63 8.97 -6.17
C ILE A 21 -2.40 9.70 -5.63
N ARG A 22 -1.74 9.11 -4.63
CA ARG A 22 -0.43 9.56 -4.14
C ARG A 22 0.70 9.04 -5.01
N TYR A 23 0.61 7.78 -5.41
CA TYR A 23 1.59 7.10 -6.25
C TYR A 23 0.90 6.09 -7.16
N GLN A 24 1.32 6.03 -8.43
CA GLN A 24 0.87 5.01 -9.36
C GLN A 24 2.01 4.60 -10.28
N ASN A 25 2.19 3.30 -10.48
CA ASN A 25 3.15 2.75 -11.44
C ASN A 25 2.67 1.43 -12.02
N ALA A 26 2.99 1.20 -13.30
CA ALA A 26 2.84 -0.11 -13.94
C ALA A 26 4.16 -0.85 -13.80
N GLN A 27 4.20 -1.92 -12.99
CA GLN A 27 5.44 -2.65 -12.75
C GLN A 27 5.20 -4.10 -12.30
N LYS A 28 6.16 -4.98 -12.59
CA LYS A 28 6.24 -6.31 -11.95
C LYS A 28 6.65 -6.13 -10.50
N GLY A 29 5.76 -6.40 -9.55
CA GLY A 29 6.01 -6.19 -8.13
C GLY A 29 4.74 -6.02 -7.31
N GLY A 30 4.88 -5.43 -6.14
CA GLY A 30 3.80 -5.36 -5.15
C GLY A 30 3.93 -4.20 -4.18
N ILE A 31 3.06 -4.24 -3.16
CA ILE A 31 2.99 -3.25 -2.10
C ILE A 31 3.13 -3.97 -0.75
N ARG A 32 3.84 -3.37 0.20
CA ARG A 32 3.93 -3.86 1.58
C ARG A 32 3.68 -2.72 2.57
N PHE A 33 3.07 -3.07 3.69
CA PHE A 33 2.97 -2.20 4.86
C PHE A 33 3.96 -2.64 5.92
N LEU A 34 4.61 -1.67 6.52
CA LEU A 34 5.24 -1.79 7.83
C LEU A 34 4.43 -0.92 8.77
N SER A 35 3.93 -1.46 9.86
CA SER A 35 3.01 -0.69 10.70
C SER A 35 3.13 -1.06 12.16
N ASN A 36 2.96 -0.08 13.05
CA ASN A 36 2.82 -0.36 14.47
C ASN A 36 2.09 0.75 15.21
N VAL A 37 1.60 0.42 16.40
CA VAL A 37 0.87 1.35 17.26
C VAL A 37 1.81 2.35 17.92
N ALA A 38 1.29 3.54 18.20
CA ALA A 38 1.95 4.54 19.05
C ALA A 38 1.47 4.43 20.51
N ILE A 39 0.22 3.99 20.69
CA ILE A 39 -0.38 3.81 22.00
C ILE A 39 -1.00 2.43 22.14
N SER A 40 -0.99 1.90 23.35
CA SER A 40 -1.69 0.66 23.70
C SER A 40 -2.10 0.72 25.17
N CYS A 41 -2.86 -0.27 25.64
CA CYS A 41 -3.12 -0.40 27.06
C CYS A 41 -1.80 -0.59 27.85
N SER A 42 -1.82 -0.30 29.14
CA SER A 42 -0.63 -0.42 30.02
C SER A 42 -0.91 -1.01 31.39
N SER A 43 -2.17 -1.27 31.73
CA SER A 43 -2.60 -1.69 33.07
C SER A 43 -3.75 -2.70 33.00
N GLY A 44 -4.12 -3.28 34.14
CA GLY A 44 -5.20 -4.27 34.21
C GLY A 44 -4.86 -5.58 33.48
N ASN A 45 -5.76 -6.05 32.62
CA ASN A 45 -5.61 -7.28 31.83
C ASN A 45 -4.91 -7.05 30.48
N CYS A 46 -4.18 -5.94 30.32
CA CYS A 46 -3.66 -5.48 29.05
C CYS A 46 -2.85 -6.52 28.27
N SER A 47 -1.93 -7.25 28.92
CA SER A 47 -1.13 -8.29 28.25
C SER A 47 -2.00 -9.40 27.66
N SER A 48 -3.10 -9.73 28.33
CA SER A 48 -4.07 -10.70 27.81
C SER A 48 -4.77 -10.16 26.58
N LEU A 49 -5.19 -8.88 26.57
CA LEU A 49 -5.86 -8.25 25.44
C LEU A 49 -4.93 -8.16 24.21
N GLN A 50 -3.71 -7.66 24.40
CA GLN A 50 -2.68 -7.54 23.38
C GLN A 50 -2.32 -8.90 22.74
N SER A 51 -2.45 -10.00 23.49
CA SER A 51 -2.15 -11.36 23.00
C SER A 51 -3.27 -12.02 22.20
N GLN A 52 -4.48 -11.46 22.18
CA GLN A 52 -5.63 -12.06 21.50
C GLN A 52 -5.41 -12.16 19.98
N MET A 53 -5.57 -13.36 19.44
CA MET A 53 -5.33 -13.65 18.01
C MET A 53 -6.59 -13.45 17.17
N PRO A 54 -6.52 -12.73 16.02
CA PRO A 54 -7.63 -12.68 15.07
C PRO A 54 -7.99 -14.07 14.53
N PRO A 55 -9.27 -14.30 14.17
CA PRO A 55 -10.40 -13.37 14.27
C PRO A 55 -11.06 -13.35 15.65
N PHE A 56 -10.49 -14.06 16.65
CA PHE A 56 -11.08 -14.21 17.97
C PHE A 56 -10.58 -13.16 18.96
N GLY A 57 -11.27 -13.05 20.10
CA GLY A 57 -10.96 -12.08 21.14
C GLY A 57 -12.09 -11.08 21.33
N ASN A 58 -11.90 -10.18 22.29
CA ASN A 58 -12.89 -9.18 22.67
C ASN A 58 -12.27 -7.89 23.21
N GLY A 59 -10.96 -7.71 23.02
CA GLY A 59 -10.25 -6.52 23.43
C GLY A 59 -10.52 -5.38 22.47
N ALA A 60 -10.95 -4.26 23.04
CA ALA A 60 -11.22 -3.00 22.36
C ALA A 60 -10.61 -1.86 23.17
N ASN A 61 -10.42 -0.70 22.55
CA ASN A 61 -9.81 0.46 23.20
C ASN A 61 -10.81 1.24 24.11
N ASP A 62 -12.13 1.00 24.03
CA ASP A 62 -13.18 1.80 24.70
C ASP A 62 -12.98 1.95 26.21
N ASN A 63 -12.51 0.87 26.85
CA ASN A 63 -12.45 0.72 28.30
C ASN A 63 -11.02 0.55 28.81
N GLN A 64 -10.02 0.77 27.95
CA GLN A 64 -8.61 0.60 28.29
C GLN A 64 -7.94 1.96 28.44
N ASN A 65 -7.18 2.14 29.52
CA ASN A 65 -6.33 3.32 29.64
C ASN A 65 -5.11 3.18 28.71
N MET A 66 -5.14 3.91 27.60
CA MET A 66 -4.14 3.90 26.55
C MET A 66 -2.96 4.81 26.91
N GLN A 67 -1.74 4.30 26.77
CA GLN A 67 -0.48 4.98 27.03
C GLN A 67 0.46 4.81 25.85
N PHE A 68 1.44 5.69 25.74
CA PHE A 68 2.51 5.54 24.75
C PHE A 68 3.27 4.24 24.95
N VAL A 69 3.55 3.57 23.83
CA VAL A 69 4.40 2.39 23.78
C VAL A 69 5.80 2.85 23.48
N ASP A 70 6.76 2.46 24.31
CA ASP A 70 8.16 2.82 24.14
C ASP A 70 9.01 1.55 24.28
N ILE A 71 9.67 1.15 23.20
CA ILE A 71 10.49 -0.07 23.14
C ILE A 71 11.97 0.21 23.38
N ASP A 72 12.38 1.48 23.44
CA ASP A 72 13.75 1.88 23.66
C ASP A 72 13.92 2.64 24.98
N SER A 73 15.12 3.20 25.19
CA SER A 73 15.46 3.98 26.37
C SER A 73 16.05 5.33 26.00
N ASP A 74 15.76 5.82 24.80
CA ASP A 74 16.23 7.11 24.30
C ASP A 74 15.37 8.24 24.89
N PHE A 75 15.96 9.01 25.80
CA PHE A 75 15.30 10.15 26.46
C PHE A 75 14.85 11.28 25.53
N SER A 76 15.26 11.27 24.26
CA SER A 76 14.76 12.20 23.23
C SER A 76 13.46 11.73 22.58
N THR A 77 12.96 10.56 22.97
CA THR A 77 11.68 10.00 22.56
C THR A 77 10.74 9.82 23.76
N PHE A 78 9.43 9.87 23.51
CA PHE A 78 8.40 9.54 24.51
C PHE A 78 7.58 8.29 24.14
N MET A 79 7.80 7.78 22.93
CA MET A 79 7.09 6.69 22.29
C MET A 79 8.01 6.17 21.18
N SER A 80 8.17 4.87 21.07
CA SER A 80 8.88 4.21 19.99
C SER A 80 8.28 2.82 19.74
N THR A 81 8.05 2.48 18.47
CA THR A 81 7.70 1.13 18.03
C THR A 81 8.32 0.84 16.67
N SER A 82 8.49 -0.43 16.32
CA SER A 82 9.16 -0.81 15.07
C SER A 82 8.45 -1.94 14.32
N ASP A 83 8.77 -2.03 13.04
CA ASP A 83 8.45 -3.15 12.15
C ASP A 83 9.63 -3.35 11.17
N SER A 84 9.65 -4.43 10.41
CA SER A 84 10.72 -4.69 9.42
C SER A 84 10.19 -4.94 8.02
N LEU A 85 10.90 -4.39 7.06
CA LEU A 85 10.78 -4.75 5.66
C LEU A 85 11.57 -6.04 5.46
N ASP A 86 10.94 -7.03 4.84
CA ASP A 86 11.58 -8.30 4.48
C ASP A 86 11.10 -8.73 3.10
N LEU A 87 11.58 -8.03 2.05
CA LEU A 87 11.25 -8.38 0.67
C LEU A 87 12.14 -9.51 0.17
N GLU A 88 11.61 -10.25 -0.80
CA GLU A 88 12.36 -11.27 -1.51
C GLU A 88 13.54 -10.68 -2.30
N ASN A 89 14.56 -11.51 -2.55
CA ASN A 89 15.69 -11.12 -3.39
C ASN A 89 15.22 -10.70 -4.80
N CYS A 90 16.05 -9.89 -5.47
CA CYS A 90 15.71 -9.26 -6.76
C CYS A 90 14.58 -8.22 -6.69
N SER A 91 14.20 -7.80 -5.48
CA SER A 91 13.35 -6.63 -5.28
C SER A 91 14.14 -5.33 -5.35
N GLU A 92 13.50 -4.25 -5.80
CA GLU A 92 14.02 -2.88 -5.75
C GLU A 92 12.88 -1.92 -5.36
N ILE A 93 13.16 -0.99 -4.46
CA ILE A 93 12.17 -0.07 -3.92
C ILE A 93 11.93 1.07 -4.90
N LEU A 94 10.66 1.25 -5.30
CA LEU A 94 10.24 2.29 -6.23
C LEU A 94 9.79 3.55 -5.51
N TRP A 95 9.09 3.38 -4.39
CA TRP A 95 8.51 4.47 -3.61
C TRP A 95 8.23 4.03 -2.17
N ALA A 96 8.35 4.95 -1.23
CA ALA A 96 7.89 4.72 0.14
C ALA A 96 7.32 5.99 0.80
N GLY A 97 6.12 5.86 1.36
CA GLY A 97 5.44 6.92 2.11
C GLY A 97 5.31 6.56 3.58
N LEU A 98 5.74 7.44 4.47
CA LEU A 98 5.48 7.35 5.92
C LEU A 98 4.20 8.12 6.25
N TYR A 99 3.27 7.41 6.88
CA TYR A 99 2.01 7.91 7.38
C TYR A 99 1.97 7.77 8.89
N TRP A 100 1.50 8.79 9.60
CA TRP A 100 1.22 8.69 11.03
C TRP A 100 0.01 9.51 11.42
N SER A 101 -0.69 9.02 12.42
CA SER A 101 -1.96 9.57 12.87
C SER A 101 -2.18 9.26 14.34
N GLY A 102 -3.06 10.04 14.95
CA GLY A 102 -3.51 9.80 16.32
C GLY A 102 -4.69 10.67 16.67
N GLU A 103 -5.49 10.19 17.62
CA GLU A 103 -6.59 10.98 18.16
C GLU A 103 -6.03 12.10 19.04
N ILE A 104 -6.36 13.34 18.70
CA ILE A 104 -5.94 14.54 19.43
C ILE A 104 -7.01 15.61 19.39
N SER A 105 -6.95 16.52 20.36
CA SER A 105 -7.62 17.82 20.30
C SER A 105 -6.60 18.96 20.40
N THR A 106 -7.00 20.19 20.07
CA THR A 106 -6.14 21.39 20.18
C THR A 106 -5.59 21.64 21.59
N GLY A 107 -6.22 21.07 22.62
CA GLY A 107 -5.75 21.11 24.01
C GLY A 107 -4.74 20.01 24.38
N THR A 108 -4.43 19.09 23.46
CA THR A 108 -3.48 17.98 23.71
C THR A 108 -2.08 18.56 23.87
N GLN A 109 -1.40 18.17 24.97
CA GLN A 109 -0.02 18.57 25.17
C GLN A 109 0.84 18.11 23.98
N GLY A 110 1.63 19.03 23.42
CA GLY A 110 2.46 18.74 22.25
C GLY A 110 1.75 18.87 20.90
N TYR A 111 0.48 19.31 20.84
CA TYR A 111 -0.30 19.47 19.58
C TYR A 111 0.48 20.16 18.45
N ALA A 112 1.27 21.19 18.78
CA ALA A 112 2.07 21.94 17.82
C ALA A 112 3.25 21.16 17.19
N ASN A 113 3.53 19.94 17.66
CA ASN A 113 4.58 19.06 17.15
C ASN A 113 4.03 17.75 16.54
N ARG A 114 2.71 17.63 16.37
CA ARG A 114 2.09 16.41 15.79
C ARG A 114 2.57 16.10 14.37
N ASP A 115 3.02 17.13 13.66
CA ASP A 115 3.62 17.08 12.32
C ASP A 115 5.08 16.61 12.33
N LYS A 116 5.62 16.17 13.48
CA LYS A 116 7.00 15.74 13.63
C LYS A 116 7.07 14.38 14.29
N VAL A 117 7.87 13.50 13.72
CA VAL A 117 8.22 12.19 14.27
C VAL A 117 9.72 11.99 14.17
N LYS A 118 10.22 10.91 14.76
CA LYS A 118 11.61 10.47 14.61
C LYS A 118 11.65 9.12 13.94
N LEU A 119 12.65 8.90 13.08
CA LEU A 119 12.84 7.62 12.38
C LEU A 119 14.26 7.10 12.59
N SER A 120 14.36 5.86 13.06
CA SER A 120 15.62 5.09 13.12
C SER A 120 15.54 3.92 12.15
N VAL A 121 16.65 3.64 11.47
CA VAL A 121 16.79 2.51 10.55
C VAL A 121 17.88 1.60 11.09
N ASN A 122 17.58 0.31 11.27
CA ASN A 122 18.54 -0.69 11.78
C ASN A 122 19.23 -0.32 13.10
N SER A 123 18.54 0.42 13.97
CA SER A 123 19.06 0.94 15.25
C SER A 123 20.14 2.04 15.12
N GLU A 124 20.28 2.64 13.94
CA GLU A 124 21.05 3.88 13.77
C GLU A 124 20.40 5.04 14.54
N PRO A 125 21.14 6.12 14.85
CA PRO A 125 20.58 7.28 15.53
C PRO A 125 19.32 7.83 14.84
N TYR A 126 18.35 8.28 15.63
CA TYR A 126 17.13 8.87 15.12
C TYR A 126 17.40 10.10 14.26
N GLN A 127 16.71 10.17 13.12
CA GLN A 127 16.59 11.38 12.31
C GLN A 127 15.23 12.03 12.55
N ASP A 128 15.18 13.36 12.59
CA ASP A 128 13.93 14.11 12.68
C ASP A 128 13.21 14.08 11.32
N ILE A 129 11.93 13.74 11.35
CA ILE A 129 11.05 13.72 10.19
C ILE A 129 9.94 14.74 10.42
N ILE A 130 9.75 15.63 9.43
CA ILE A 130 8.68 16.62 9.41
C ILE A 130 7.74 16.27 8.27
N ALA A 131 6.44 16.28 8.54
CA ALA A 131 5.41 16.02 7.55
C ALA A 131 5.50 17.01 6.39
N GLU A 132 5.29 16.50 5.17
CA GLU A 132 5.04 17.35 4.00
C GLU A 132 3.59 17.79 3.94
N GLU A 133 2.70 17.00 4.51
CA GLU A 133 1.27 17.23 4.54
C GLU A 133 0.71 16.87 5.92
N THR A 134 -0.17 17.70 6.45
CA THR A 134 -0.85 17.46 7.72
C THR A 134 -2.31 17.89 7.58
N ILE A 135 -3.22 16.97 7.87
CA ILE A 135 -4.66 17.19 7.85
C ILE A 135 -5.18 17.04 9.27
N ASP A 136 -5.83 18.08 9.78
CA ASP A 136 -6.52 18.05 11.06
C ASP A 136 -8.01 17.76 10.85
N ILE A 137 -8.51 16.77 11.58
CA ILE A 137 -9.89 16.33 11.53
C ILE A 137 -10.57 16.77 12.82
N SER A 138 -11.68 17.48 12.68
CA SER A 138 -12.47 18.00 13.81
C SER A 138 -13.96 17.88 13.52
N GLY A 139 -14.78 18.00 14.57
CA GLY A 139 -16.24 17.93 14.44
C GLY A 139 -16.81 16.50 14.39
N ILE A 140 -15.99 15.49 14.69
CA ILE A 140 -16.40 14.08 14.86
C ILE A 140 -16.08 13.60 16.29
N SER A 141 -16.60 12.44 16.67
CA SER A 141 -16.36 11.82 17.99
C SER A 141 -14.89 11.53 18.27
N HIS A 142 -14.09 11.34 17.22
CA HIS A 142 -12.65 11.05 17.28
C HIS A 142 -11.85 12.10 16.50
N PRO A 143 -11.70 13.33 17.04
CA PRO A 143 -10.86 14.35 16.40
C PRO A 143 -9.42 13.84 16.31
N SER A 144 -8.79 14.01 15.16
CA SER A 144 -7.52 13.36 14.86
C SER A 144 -6.68 14.23 13.94
N TYR A 145 -5.47 13.78 13.69
CA TYR A 145 -4.62 14.33 12.63
C TYR A 145 -4.05 13.19 11.80
N ASN A 146 -3.66 13.51 10.58
CA ASN A 146 -2.99 12.60 9.68
C ASN A 146 -1.83 13.34 9.02
N CYS A 147 -0.68 12.70 9.00
CA CYS A 147 0.51 13.24 8.39
C CYS A 147 1.04 12.28 7.33
N PHE A 148 1.71 12.86 6.34
CA PHE A 148 2.41 12.14 5.30
C PHE A 148 3.81 12.72 5.08
N LYS A 149 4.76 11.85 4.75
CA LYS A 149 6.09 12.20 4.28
C LYS A 149 6.58 11.18 3.25
N ASP A 150 7.08 11.65 2.10
CA ASP A 150 7.87 10.79 1.22
C ASP A 150 9.23 10.47 1.87
N ILE A 151 9.48 9.18 2.09
CA ILE A 151 10.74 8.67 2.66
C ILE A 151 11.44 7.71 1.70
N THR A 152 11.13 7.77 0.40
CA THR A 152 11.64 6.84 -0.63
C THR A 152 13.16 6.68 -0.56
N SER A 153 13.90 7.78 -0.50
CA SER A 153 15.38 7.76 -0.42
C SER A 153 15.89 7.07 0.85
N ILE A 154 15.19 7.21 1.98
CA ILE A 154 15.58 6.56 3.25
C ILE A 154 15.41 5.05 3.13
N VAL A 155 14.25 4.60 2.60
CA VAL A 155 13.95 3.17 2.47
C VAL A 155 14.84 2.53 1.39
N GLN A 156 15.08 3.20 0.26
CA GLN A 156 16.03 2.74 -0.77
C GLN A 156 17.45 2.54 -0.22
N ASN A 157 17.95 3.49 0.59
CA ASN A 157 19.27 3.39 1.21
C ASN A 157 19.32 2.30 2.29
N ALA A 158 18.21 2.04 3.00
CA ALA A 158 18.11 0.97 3.98
C ALA A 158 18.20 -0.43 3.33
N GLY A 159 17.75 -0.54 2.07
CA GLY A 159 17.69 -1.78 1.31
C GLY A 159 16.42 -2.58 1.56
N ILE A 160 16.35 -3.76 0.94
CA ILE A 160 15.14 -4.60 0.90
C ILE A 160 14.85 -5.39 2.19
N LYS A 161 15.79 -5.36 3.14
CA LYS A 161 15.67 -5.98 4.45
C LYS A 161 16.18 -5.02 5.52
N ALA A 162 15.27 -4.37 6.24
CA ALA A 162 15.61 -3.35 7.23
C ALA A 162 14.54 -3.21 8.30
N ARG A 163 14.97 -2.88 9.52
CA ARG A 163 14.07 -2.51 10.62
C ARG A 163 13.89 -1.00 10.65
N PHE A 164 12.65 -0.55 10.75
CA PHE A 164 12.30 0.85 10.91
C PHE A 164 11.64 1.03 12.28
N THR A 165 12.20 1.92 13.09
CA THR A 165 11.62 2.33 14.37
C THR A 165 11.13 3.76 14.22
N VAL A 166 9.82 3.98 14.42
CA VAL A 166 9.22 5.31 14.43
C VAL A 166 8.93 5.70 15.86
N ALA A 167 9.29 6.93 16.20
CA ALA A 167 9.15 7.49 17.52
C ALA A 167 8.45 8.85 17.49
N ASN A 168 7.96 9.28 18.65
CA ASN A 168 7.28 10.56 18.86
C ASN A 168 5.98 10.81 18.05
N VAL A 169 5.31 9.76 17.56
CA VAL A 169 3.92 9.90 17.07
C VAL A 169 3.04 10.34 18.23
N LEU A 170 2.44 11.52 18.08
CA LEU A 170 1.59 12.11 19.12
C LEU A 170 0.19 11.48 19.08
N ALA A 171 -0.39 11.27 20.25
CA ALA A 171 -1.80 10.96 20.44
C ALA A 171 -2.22 11.42 21.85
N ARG A 172 -3.51 11.42 22.14
CA ARG A 172 -3.98 11.48 23.53
C ARG A 172 -3.54 10.20 24.26
N SER A 173 -2.77 10.36 25.33
CA SER A 173 -2.44 9.30 26.28
C SER A 173 -3.12 9.56 27.61
N ASN A 174 -3.14 8.56 28.49
CA ASN A 174 -3.93 8.57 29.72
C ASN A 174 -5.43 8.82 29.47
N ALA A 175 -5.93 8.21 28.40
CA ALA A 175 -7.30 8.31 27.91
C ALA A 175 -7.80 6.93 27.47
N THR A 176 -9.11 6.78 27.41
CA THR A 176 -9.80 5.61 26.85
C THR A 176 -10.38 5.95 25.49
N ASN A 177 -10.66 4.93 24.67
CA ASN A 177 -11.28 5.08 23.35
C ASN A 177 -10.50 6.04 22.44
N VAL A 178 -9.19 5.81 22.35
CA VAL A 178 -8.25 6.61 21.58
C VAL A 178 -7.34 5.68 20.78
N PHE A 179 -6.87 6.16 19.63
CA PHE A 179 -5.94 5.44 18.77
C PHE A 179 -4.72 6.29 18.41
N GLY A 180 -3.68 5.64 17.92
CA GLY A 180 -2.53 6.29 17.33
C GLY A 180 -1.52 5.26 16.83
N GLY A 181 -0.85 5.58 15.72
CA GLY A 181 0.11 4.67 15.10
C GLY A 181 0.71 5.23 13.83
N TRP A 182 1.53 4.42 13.19
CA TRP A 182 2.23 4.77 11.97
C TRP A 182 2.27 3.59 11.01
N SER A 183 2.40 3.92 9.73
CA SER A 183 2.57 2.96 8.64
C SER A 183 3.55 3.50 7.61
N ILE A 184 4.47 2.66 7.14
CA ILE A 184 5.24 2.89 5.92
C ILE A 184 4.63 2.03 4.82
N VAL A 185 4.16 2.67 3.76
CA VAL A 185 3.70 2.00 2.54
C VAL A 185 4.89 1.93 1.60
N VAL A 186 5.33 0.71 1.25
CA VAL A 186 6.45 0.47 0.34
C VAL A 186 5.93 -0.11 -0.96
N VAL A 187 6.23 0.53 -2.08
CA VAL A 187 6.00 0.00 -3.43
C VAL A 187 7.33 -0.47 -4.00
N TYR A 188 7.38 -1.70 -4.48
CA TYR A 188 8.62 -2.31 -4.98
C TYR A 188 8.39 -3.01 -6.33
N LYS A 189 9.46 -3.15 -7.11
CA LYS A 189 9.51 -4.03 -8.27
C LYS A 189 10.23 -5.32 -7.93
N ASN A 190 9.78 -6.45 -8.47
CA ASN A 190 10.48 -7.72 -8.46
C ASN A 190 10.21 -8.43 -9.79
N ILE A 191 11.29 -8.82 -10.49
CA ILE A 191 11.20 -9.40 -11.84
C ILE A 191 10.48 -10.76 -11.90
N TYR A 192 10.30 -11.42 -10.75
CA TYR A 192 9.60 -12.71 -10.64
C TYR A 192 8.11 -12.57 -10.31
N GLU A 193 7.63 -11.36 -10.05
CA GLU A 193 6.21 -11.09 -9.80
C GLU A 193 5.44 -10.75 -11.08
N SER A 194 4.11 -10.80 -11.01
CA SER A 194 3.24 -10.42 -12.13
C SER A 194 3.28 -8.92 -12.38
N MET A 195 3.04 -8.54 -13.63
CA MET A 195 2.91 -7.14 -14.01
C MET A 195 1.61 -6.59 -13.42
N ARG A 196 1.70 -5.51 -12.64
CA ARG A 196 0.56 -4.92 -11.92
C ARG A 196 0.52 -3.41 -12.08
N ASN A 197 -0.69 -2.87 -12.00
CA ASN A 197 -0.88 -1.47 -11.66
C ASN A 197 -0.82 -1.36 -10.13
N LEU A 198 0.26 -0.76 -9.64
CA LEU A 198 0.53 -0.52 -8.23
C LEU A 198 0.11 0.91 -7.89
N THR A 199 -0.96 1.06 -7.13
CA THR A 199 -1.50 2.38 -6.77
C THR A 199 -1.63 2.54 -5.26
N VAL A 200 -1.19 3.69 -4.76
CA VAL A 200 -1.39 4.15 -3.39
C VAL A 200 -2.33 5.34 -3.44
N PHE A 201 -3.44 5.24 -2.72
CA PHE A 201 -4.39 6.31 -2.50
C PHE A 201 -4.31 6.74 -1.04
N ASP A 202 -4.29 8.04 -0.79
CA ASP A 202 -4.51 8.58 0.54
C ASP A 202 -5.61 9.63 0.53
N GLY A 203 -6.36 9.68 1.62
CA GLY A 203 -7.47 10.58 1.85
C GLY A 203 -7.92 10.46 3.30
N TYR A 204 -9.09 10.97 3.66
CA TYR A 204 -9.61 10.72 5.00
C TYR A 204 -11.13 10.62 4.98
N GLY A 205 -11.61 9.42 5.29
CA GLY A 205 -13.02 9.10 5.42
C GLY A 205 -13.35 8.69 6.84
N ALA A 206 -14.33 9.34 7.46
CA ALA A 206 -14.98 8.87 8.68
C ALA A 206 -16.31 8.21 8.32
N ILE A 207 -16.42 6.91 8.54
CA ILE A 207 -17.62 6.13 8.27
C ILE A 207 -18.31 5.89 9.62
N GLY A 208 -19.44 6.58 9.81
CA GLY A 208 -20.25 6.41 11.01
C GLY A 208 -21.23 5.25 10.92
N PHE A 209 -21.87 4.96 12.04
CA PHE A 209 -22.87 3.88 12.17
C PHE A 209 -23.95 3.92 11.09
N GLY A 210 -24.13 2.80 10.39
CA GLY A 210 -25.16 2.63 9.35
C GLY A 210 -24.85 3.32 8.02
N THR A 211 -23.61 3.78 7.84
CA THR A 211 -23.18 4.50 6.63
C THR A 211 -22.11 3.74 5.85
N THR A 212 -21.87 4.19 4.62
CA THR A 212 -20.90 3.60 3.72
C THR A 212 -20.11 4.70 3.03
N LEU A 213 -18.82 4.46 2.77
CA LEU A 213 -17.99 5.28 1.91
C LEU A 213 -17.54 4.49 0.69
N ASP A 214 -17.87 5.00 -0.49
CA ASP A 214 -17.44 4.44 -1.77
C ASP A 214 -16.24 5.23 -2.29
N ILE A 215 -15.14 4.52 -2.53
CA ILE A 215 -13.87 5.04 -3.01
C ILE A 215 -13.64 4.48 -4.42
N PRO A 216 -13.80 5.29 -5.47
CA PRO A 216 -13.54 4.85 -6.84
C PRO A 216 -12.04 4.68 -7.06
N ILE A 217 -11.64 3.58 -7.69
CA ILE A 217 -10.28 3.33 -8.16
C ILE A 217 -10.28 3.17 -9.68
N SER A 218 -9.27 3.73 -10.34
CA SER A 218 -9.13 3.70 -11.81
C SER A 218 -7.66 3.86 -12.21
N GLY A 219 -7.40 3.81 -13.53
CA GLY A 219 -6.04 3.96 -14.07
C GLY A 219 -5.30 2.64 -14.30
N PHE A 220 -6.00 1.52 -14.22
CA PHE A 220 -5.51 0.20 -14.63
C PHE A 220 -6.27 -0.30 -15.86
N ASN A 221 -5.74 -1.32 -16.53
CA ASN A 221 -6.48 -2.09 -17.54
C ASN A 221 -6.19 -3.57 -17.29
N THR A 222 -7.20 -4.33 -16.89
CA THR A 222 -7.04 -5.76 -16.69
C THR A 222 -6.86 -6.48 -18.03
N PRO A 223 -6.17 -7.64 -18.02
CA PRO A 223 -6.04 -8.52 -19.17
C PRO A 223 -7.33 -8.71 -19.98
N LEU A 224 -7.23 -8.84 -21.31
CA LEU A 224 -8.37 -9.17 -22.17
C LEU A 224 -8.89 -10.61 -21.97
N ALA A 225 -8.02 -11.50 -21.51
CA ALA A 225 -8.35 -12.90 -21.21
C ALA A 225 -7.36 -13.46 -20.18
N GLY A 226 -7.73 -14.59 -19.56
CA GLY A 226 -6.93 -15.25 -18.55
C GLY A 226 -7.22 -14.74 -17.13
N PRO A 227 -6.53 -15.30 -16.11
CA PRO A 227 -6.76 -14.91 -14.73
C PRO A 227 -6.42 -13.43 -14.49
N VAL A 228 -7.13 -12.83 -13.54
CA VAL A 228 -6.87 -11.48 -13.02
C VAL A 228 -6.81 -11.60 -11.50
N SER A 229 -5.62 -11.44 -10.92
CA SER A 229 -5.44 -11.35 -9.48
C SER A 229 -5.32 -9.88 -9.05
N PHE A 230 -5.65 -9.62 -7.79
CA PHE A 230 -5.41 -8.32 -7.19
C PHE A 230 -5.12 -8.43 -5.70
N GLU A 231 -4.42 -7.44 -5.18
CA GLU A 231 -4.29 -7.19 -3.75
C GLU A 231 -4.97 -5.86 -3.40
N LEU A 232 -5.58 -5.81 -2.22
CA LEU A 232 -6.24 -4.62 -1.69
C LEU A 232 -5.71 -4.34 -0.29
N GLY A 233 -5.09 -3.18 -0.10
CA GLY A 233 -4.60 -2.74 1.21
C GLY A 233 -5.45 -1.63 1.80
N VAL A 234 -5.61 -1.64 3.12
CA VAL A 234 -6.29 -0.58 3.87
C VAL A 234 -5.55 -0.28 5.17
N ILE A 235 -5.45 1.01 5.51
CA ILE A 235 -5.03 1.47 6.83
C ILE A 235 -6.18 2.29 7.42
N ALA A 236 -6.66 1.86 8.58
CA ALA A 236 -7.80 2.45 9.25
C ALA A 236 -7.64 2.46 10.78
N HIS A 237 -8.48 3.25 11.44
CA HIS A 237 -8.56 3.35 12.89
C HIS A 237 -9.99 3.16 13.39
N GLU A 238 -10.11 2.91 14.69
CA GLU A 238 -11.37 2.63 15.39
C GLU A 238 -12.08 1.36 14.91
N GLY A 239 -11.31 0.38 14.42
CA GLY A 239 -11.77 -0.99 14.21
C GLY A 239 -11.51 -1.87 15.42
N ASP A 240 -12.55 -2.22 16.18
CA ASP A 240 -12.45 -2.98 17.41
C ASP A 240 -12.73 -4.46 17.19
N ARG A 241 -11.83 -5.28 17.75
CA ARG A 241 -11.93 -6.75 17.67
C ARG A 241 -13.25 -7.33 18.18
N SER A 242 -13.87 -6.68 19.17
CA SER A 242 -15.14 -7.12 19.75
C SER A 242 -16.38 -6.63 18.99
N SER A 243 -16.23 -5.63 18.13
CA SER A 243 -17.33 -5.08 17.34
C SER A 243 -17.53 -5.92 16.08
N THR A 244 -18.74 -5.86 15.53
CA THR A 244 -19.13 -6.53 14.29
C THR A 244 -20.11 -5.64 13.54
N GLY A 245 -20.26 -5.88 12.25
CA GLY A 245 -21.14 -5.13 11.36
C GLY A 245 -20.40 -4.11 10.51
N ASP A 246 -19.07 -4.02 10.63
CA ASP A 246 -18.16 -3.38 9.70
C ASP A 246 -17.70 -4.34 8.59
N GLY A 247 -17.25 -3.78 7.49
CA GLY A 247 -16.80 -4.58 6.36
C GLY A 247 -16.18 -3.76 5.24
N LEU A 248 -15.34 -4.44 4.48
CA LEU A 248 -14.77 -3.96 3.22
C LEU A 248 -15.42 -4.72 2.07
N SER A 249 -15.72 -4.05 0.97
CA SER A 249 -16.26 -4.69 -0.24
C SER A 249 -15.67 -4.09 -1.49
N PHE A 250 -15.63 -4.88 -2.56
CA PHE A 250 -15.03 -4.49 -3.82
C PHE A 250 -16.00 -4.75 -4.98
N ASN A 251 -16.05 -3.82 -5.93
CA ASN A 251 -16.88 -3.92 -7.12
C ASN A 251 -16.09 -3.51 -8.37
N GLY A 252 -15.51 -4.47 -9.06
CA GLY A 252 -14.97 -4.35 -10.43
C GLY A 252 -15.70 -5.21 -11.45
N ALA A 253 -16.78 -5.91 -11.05
CA ALA A 253 -17.55 -6.82 -11.92
C ALA A 253 -19.06 -6.48 -11.97
N GLY A 254 -19.47 -5.31 -11.47
CA GLY A 254 -20.85 -4.83 -11.52
C GLY A 254 -21.68 -5.06 -10.24
N SER A 255 -21.13 -5.73 -9.23
CA SER A 255 -21.73 -5.89 -7.90
C SER A 255 -20.65 -5.85 -6.81
N PHE A 256 -21.03 -5.39 -5.61
CA PHE A 256 -20.14 -5.45 -4.44
C PHE A 256 -20.03 -6.88 -3.91
N VAL A 257 -18.79 -7.30 -3.67
CA VAL A 257 -18.43 -8.56 -3.02
C VAL A 257 -17.61 -8.24 -1.79
N SER A 258 -17.97 -8.82 -0.64
CA SER A 258 -17.24 -8.62 0.62
C SER A 258 -15.81 -9.12 0.51
N ILE A 259 -14.86 -8.31 0.96
CA ILE A 259 -13.48 -8.70 1.18
C ILE A 259 -13.40 -9.33 2.57
N SER A 260 -12.76 -10.50 2.65
CA SER A 260 -12.56 -11.23 3.90
C SER A 260 -11.41 -12.21 3.74
N ASP A 261 -10.85 -12.66 4.86
CA ASP A 261 -9.85 -13.72 4.91
C ASP A 261 -9.94 -14.49 6.25
N ALA A 262 -8.94 -15.33 6.56
CA ALA A 262 -8.95 -16.13 7.78
C ALA A 262 -8.83 -15.30 9.08
N LEU A 263 -8.36 -14.06 9.01
CA LEU A 263 -8.20 -13.14 10.14
C LEU A 263 -9.31 -12.06 10.19
N HIS A 264 -9.99 -11.81 9.08
CA HIS A 264 -10.99 -10.76 8.91
C HIS A 264 -12.31 -11.35 8.41
N PRO A 265 -13.24 -11.68 9.31
CA PRO A 265 -14.60 -12.09 8.94
C PRO A 265 -15.30 -11.02 8.10
N VAL A 266 -16.25 -11.45 7.26
CA VAL A 266 -17.01 -10.55 6.35
C VAL A 266 -17.76 -9.42 7.07
N ASP A 267 -18.09 -9.62 8.34
CA ASP A 267 -18.80 -8.70 9.23
C ASP A 267 -17.91 -8.16 10.35
N ASN A 268 -16.59 -8.31 10.25
CA ASN A 268 -15.62 -7.72 11.18
C ASN A 268 -14.24 -7.59 10.51
N CYS A 269 -14.20 -6.74 9.49
CA CYS A 269 -13.02 -6.57 8.65
C CYS A 269 -11.97 -5.64 9.28
N PHE A 270 -12.40 -4.73 10.14
CA PHE A 270 -11.57 -3.79 10.89
C PHE A 270 -11.58 -4.21 12.36
N ASN A 271 -10.62 -5.05 12.75
CA ASN A 271 -10.66 -5.79 14.01
C ASN A 271 -9.36 -5.66 14.82
N SER A 272 -8.68 -4.51 14.67
CA SER A 272 -7.41 -4.17 15.30
C SER A 272 -6.25 -5.07 14.85
N THR A 273 -6.16 -5.41 13.58
CA THR A 273 -5.17 -6.36 13.04
C THR A 273 -4.20 -5.70 12.07
N ILE A 274 -2.91 -6.02 12.21
CA ILE A 274 -1.86 -5.68 11.25
C ILE A 274 -1.41 -6.99 10.59
N SER A 275 -1.61 -7.11 9.27
CA SER A 275 -1.42 -8.37 8.57
C SER A 275 -1.15 -8.22 7.07
N TYR A 276 -0.62 -9.29 6.48
CA TYR A 276 -0.48 -9.46 5.05
C TYR A 276 -0.92 -10.89 4.72
N ASP A 277 -1.82 -11.05 3.74
CA ASP A 277 -2.28 -12.37 3.26
C ASP A 277 -2.78 -13.29 4.38
N ALA A 278 -3.71 -12.78 5.20
CA ALA A 278 -4.27 -13.51 6.35
C ALA A 278 -3.22 -14.01 7.38
N VAL A 279 -2.06 -13.36 7.45
CA VAL A 279 -1.00 -13.65 8.43
C VAL A 279 -0.63 -12.38 9.18
N VAL A 280 -0.68 -12.43 10.51
CA VAL A 280 -0.21 -11.34 11.37
C VAL A 280 1.28 -11.10 11.11
N THR A 281 1.68 -9.85 10.92
CA THR A 281 3.08 -9.53 10.61
C THR A 281 3.99 -9.90 11.80
N PRO A 282 5.02 -10.77 11.59
CA PRO A 282 5.81 -11.31 12.70
C PRO A 282 6.97 -10.41 13.13
N PHE A 283 7.24 -9.31 12.41
CA PHE A 283 8.44 -8.51 12.58
C PHE A 283 8.28 -7.28 13.50
N ARG A 284 7.04 -7.02 13.91
CA ARG A 284 6.67 -5.89 14.78
C ARG A 284 7.28 -6.03 16.17
N ASN A 285 7.73 -4.91 16.71
CA ASN A 285 8.13 -4.77 18.10
C ASN A 285 7.51 -3.50 18.70
N PRO A 286 6.59 -3.62 19.69
CA PRO A 286 6.07 -4.89 20.21
C PRO A 286 5.19 -5.59 19.15
N GLY A 287 5.12 -6.92 19.23
CA GLY A 287 4.32 -7.76 18.33
C GLY A 287 2.92 -8.03 18.88
N TYR A 288 2.13 -6.99 19.18
CA TYR A 288 0.77 -7.17 19.71
C TYR A 288 -0.16 -7.75 18.64
N ASN A 289 -0.84 -8.86 18.96
CA ASN A 289 -1.81 -9.48 18.05
C ASN A 289 -3.10 -8.65 17.94
N ASN A 290 -3.46 -7.98 19.03
CA ASN A 290 -4.54 -7.00 19.08
C ASN A 290 -3.98 -5.59 19.27
N ASN A 291 -4.18 -4.73 18.27
CA ASN A 291 -3.64 -3.38 18.23
C ASN A 291 -4.58 -2.31 18.83
N LEU A 292 -5.75 -2.70 19.33
CA LEU A 292 -6.72 -1.85 20.03
C LEU A 292 -7.08 -0.57 19.25
N GLY A 293 -7.77 -0.74 18.13
CA GLY A 293 -8.29 0.34 17.28
C GLY A 293 -7.36 0.77 16.14
N TYR A 294 -6.33 -0.02 15.80
CA TYR A 294 -5.45 0.23 14.66
C TYR A 294 -5.41 -0.97 13.70
N ASP A 295 -5.76 -0.72 12.44
CA ASP A 295 -5.81 -1.72 11.38
C ASP A 295 -4.88 -1.33 10.23
N ALA A 296 -4.07 -2.29 9.77
CA ALA A 296 -3.27 -2.16 8.57
C ALA A 296 -3.13 -3.54 7.91
N ALA A 297 -3.95 -3.80 6.91
CA ALA A 297 -4.06 -5.11 6.28
C ALA A 297 -3.94 -5.02 4.77
N ILE A 298 -3.27 -5.99 4.15
CA ILE A 298 -3.32 -6.25 2.72
C ILE A 298 -3.97 -7.60 2.49
N PHE A 299 -5.10 -7.58 1.80
CA PHE A 299 -5.90 -8.74 1.40
C PHE A 299 -5.45 -9.24 0.03
N ILE A 300 -5.50 -10.58 -0.14
CA ILE A 300 -5.29 -11.24 -1.43
C ILE A 300 -6.52 -12.11 -1.74
N PRO A 301 -7.63 -11.52 -2.23
CA PRO A 301 -8.86 -12.26 -2.47
C PRO A 301 -8.71 -13.29 -3.60
N ASP A 302 -9.34 -14.45 -3.44
CA ASP A 302 -9.48 -15.41 -4.54
C ASP A 302 -10.47 -14.87 -5.59
N ASN A 303 -9.94 -14.45 -6.73
CA ASN A 303 -10.72 -13.95 -7.86
C ASN A 303 -10.86 -15.00 -8.99
N SER A 304 -10.71 -16.29 -8.71
CA SER A 304 -10.85 -17.36 -9.71
C SER A 304 -12.23 -17.42 -10.38
N SER A 305 -13.27 -16.93 -9.71
CA SER A 305 -14.63 -16.82 -10.25
C SER A 305 -14.93 -15.50 -10.98
N PHE A 306 -13.99 -14.54 -10.98
CA PHE A 306 -14.16 -13.18 -11.52
C PHE A 306 -15.30 -12.36 -10.88
N ASN A 307 -15.73 -12.73 -9.66
CA ASN A 307 -16.78 -12.00 -8.96
C ASN A 307 -16.33 -10.62 -8.46
N TYR A 308 -15.04 -10.44 -8.16
CA TYR A 308 -14.52 -9.15 -7.73
C TYR A 308 -14.20 -8.26 -8.93
N ILE A 309 -13.44 -8.79 -9.89
CA ILE A 309 -12.99 -8.05 -11.07
C ILE A 309 -12.81 -8.97 -12.28
N GLY A 310 -13.24 -8.51 -13.45
CA GLY A 310 -13.17 -9.26 -14.70
C GLY A 310 -11.99 -8.87 -15.60
N ASN A 311 -11.92 -9.54 -16.75
CA ASN A 311 -11.10 -9.11 -17.88
C ASN A 311 -11.64 -7.80 -18.49
N ASN A 312 -10.80 -7.06 -19.22
CA ASN A 312 -11.17 -5.82 -19.91
C ASN A 312 -11.90 -4.80 -19.01
N THR A 313 -11.42 -4.67 -17.77
CA THR A 313 -11.93 -3.74 -16.75
C THR A 313 -10.87 -2.69 -16.45
N ASN A 314 -11.30 -1.44 -16.23
CA ASN A 314 -10.39 -0.30 -16.01
C ASN A 314 -10.75 0.59 -14.82
N SER A 315 -11.78 0.17 -14.07
CA SER A 315 -12.26 0.86 -12.88
C SER A 315 -12.90 -0.13 -11.93
N ALA A 316 -12.89 0.21 -10.65
CA ALA A 316 -13.61 -0.50 -9.62
C ALA A 316 -13.97 0.46 -8.50
N THR A 317 -14.80 0.02 -7.57
CA THR A 317 -15.14 0.77 -6.36
C THR A 317 -14.84 -0.08 -5.14
N VAL A 318 -14.12 0.50 -4.19
CA VAL A 318 -13.95 -0.05 -2.86
C VAL A 318 -14.97 0.59 -1.94
N ARG A 319 -15.68 -0.22 -1.15
CA ARG A 319 -16.66 0.25 -0.17
C ARG A 319 -16.19 -0.10 1.23
N VAL A 320 -16.14 0.91 2.08
CA VAL A 320 -16.04 0.74 3.54
C VAL A 320 -17.44 0.95 4.11
N ALA A 321 -17.90 0.04 4.97
CA ALA A 321 -19.21 0.10 5.60
C ALA A 321 -19.10 -0.26 7.07
N THR A 322 -19.97 0.31 7.91
CA THR A 322 -20.14 -0.15 9.29
C THR A 322 -21.54 0.07 9.80
N SER A 323 -21.98 -0.83 10.67
CA SER A 323 -23.25 -0.81 11.39
C SER A 323 -23.05 -1.09 12.89
N GLY A 324 -21.82 -1.00 13.39
CA GLY A 324 -21.45 -1.30 14.79
C GLY A 324 -20.60 -0.21 15.43
N GLU A 325 -19.70 0.42 14.68
CA GLU A 325 -18.71 1.37 15.20
C GLU A 325 -18.44 2.54 14.24
N ASN A 326 -17.38 3.31 14.48
CA ASN A 326 -16.86 4.30 13.54
C ASN A 326 -15.60 3.74 12.89
N ILE A 327 -15.49 3.77 11.56
CA ILE A 327 -14.25 3.41 10.88
C ILE A 327 -13.62 4.67 10.30
N LEU A 328 -12.34 4.91 10.62
CA LEU A 328 -11.58 6.06 10.13
C LEU A 328 -10.53 5.58 9.13
N CYS A 329 -10.86 5.62 7.84
CA CYS A 329 -10.00 5.13 6.76
C CYS A 329 -9.06 6.24 6.26
N ARG A 330 -7.76 5.91 6.11
CA ARG A 330 -6.70 6.86 5.70
C ARG A 330 -6.00 6.48 4.40
N VAL A 331 -5.51 5.25 4.30
CA VAL A 331 -4.79 4.78 3.11
C VAL A 331 -5.53 3.62 2.50
N LEU A 332 -5.59 3.61 1.17
CA LEU A 332 -6.05 2.49 0.38
C LEU A 332 -5.00 2.17 -0.69
N THR A 333 -4.66 0.91 -0.88
CA THR A 333 -3.72 0.51 -1.94
C THR A 333 -4.33 -0.57 -2.81
N SER A 334 -4.00 -0.55 -4.09
CA SER A 334 -4.36 -1.62 -5.03
C SER A 334 -3.14 -2.08 -5.80
N ALA A 335 -3.00 -3.40 -5.94
CA ALA A 335 -2.07 -4.02 -6.87
C ALA A 335 -2.88 -4.95 -7.78
N ILE A 336 -3.25 -4.47 -8.97
CA ILE A 336 -4.15 -5.20 -9.88
C ILE A 336 -3.33 -5.70 -11.07
N ASP A 337 -3.45 -6.98 -11.43
CA ASP A 337 -2.79 -7.52 -12.62
C ASP A 337 -3.19 -6.72 -13.87
N ILE A 338 -2.16 -6.30 -14.61
CA ILE A 338 -2.29 -5.68 -15.92
C ILE A 338 -1.41 -6.46 -16.88
N TYR A 339 -1.82 -6.56 -18.15
CA TYR A 339 -0.92 -7.05 -19.19
C TYR A 339 -0.49 -5.88 -20.05
N GLU A 340 0.81 -5.72 -20.18
CA GLU A 340 1.43 -4.82 -21.15
C GLU A 340 2.43 -5.60 -22.02
N PRO A 341 2.82 -5.06 -23.18
CA PRO A 341 3.90 -5.62 -23.96
C PRO A 341 5.25 -5.47 -23.25
N ASP A 342 6.05 -6.54 -23.13
CA ASP A 342 7.42 -6.55 -22.60
C ASP A 342 8.36 -6.83 -23.78
N LEU A 343 8.83 -5.74 -24.41
CA LEU A 343 9.68 -5.79 -25.59
C LEU A 343 11.15 -5.90 -25.17
N ARG A 344 11.85 -6.91 -25.70
CA ARG A 344 13.29 -7.10 -25.53
C ARG A 344 13.97 -7.17 -26.87
N ALA A 345 15.15 -6.56 -26.97
CA ALA A 345 15.99 -6.59 -28.16
C ALA A 345 17.37 -7.17 -27.85
N SER A 346 17.98 -7.83 -28.82
CA SER A 346 19.37 -8.26 -28.79
C SER A 346 20.02 -7.97 -30.14
N VAL A 347 21.28 -7.57 -30.11
CA VAL A 347 22.08 -7.27 -31.32
C VAL A 347 23.25 -8.24 -31.36
N TYR A 348 23.47 -8.84 -32.52
CA TYR A 348 24.62 -9.66 -32.85
C TYR A 348 25.36 -9.02 -34.02
N ILE A 349 26.68 -9.10 -34.02
CA ILE A 349 27.53 -8.54 -35.07
C ILE A 349 28.48 -9.64 -35.52
N ASP A 350 28.39 -10.00 -36.79
CA ASP A 350 29.26 -10.97 -37.42
C ASP A 350 30.13 -10.30 -38.48
N ASP A 351 31.42 -10.63 -38.51
CA ASP A 351 32.33 -10.21 -39.56
C ASP A 351 32.26 -11.23 -40.71
N LEU A 352 31.76 -10.79 -41.87
CA LEU A 352 31.58 -11.63 -43.04
C LEU A 352 32.91 -11.96 -43.75
N ASN A 353 33.95 -11.17 -43.49
CA ASN A 353 35.30 -11.39 -44.03
C ASN A 353 36.07 -12.42 -43.19
N GLY A 354 35.74 -12.50 -41.89
CA GLY A 354 36.28 -13.44 -40.93
C GLY A 354 37.68 -13.09 -40.44
N GLY A 355 38.03 -13.57 -39.25
CA GLY A 355 39.32 -13.26 -38.62
C GLY A 355 39.17 -12.15 -37.58
N ILE A 356 40.12 -11.22 -37.55
CA ILE A 356 40.00 -10.01 -36.72
C ILE A 356 39.39 -8.91 -37.57
N VAL A 357 38.49 -8.12 -36.99
CA VAL A 357 37.83 -7.00 -37.68
C VAL A 357 38.87 -5.94 -38.08
N GLU A 358 38.95 -5.65 -39.38
CA GLU A 358 39.86 -4.68 -40.00
C GLU A 358 39.10 -3.61 -40.81
N PRO A 359 39.72 -2.44 -41.08
CA PRO A 359 39.12 -1.44 -41.96
C PRO A 359 38.89 -1.99 -43.38
N GLY A 360 37.63 -1.97 -43.82
CA GLY A 360 37.21 -2.47 -45.14
C GLY A 360 36.37 -3.74 -45.08
N ASP A 361 36.26 -4.38 -43.90
CA ASP A 361 35.39 -5.53 -43.69
C ASP A 361 33.90 -5.14 -43.67
N GLU A 362 33.06 -6.10 -44.06
CA GLU A 362 31.61 -6.02 -44.05
C GLU A 362 31.06 -6.73 -42.80
N LEU A 363 30.45 -5.94 -41.92
CA LEU A 363 29.85 -6.43 -40.69
C LEU A 363 28.35 -6.61 -40.87
N GLU A 364 27.85 -7.81 -40.60
CA GLU A 364 26.43 -8.13 -40.57
C GLU A 364 25.87 -7.91 -39.16
N TYR A 365 24.84 -7.07 -39.06
CA TYR A 365 24.13 -6.81 -37.81
C TYR A 365 22.82 -7.58 -37.80
N THR A 366 22.65 -8.48 -36.83
CA THR A 366 21.39 -9.21 -36.61
C THR A 366 20.69 -8.66 -35.37
N LEU A 367 19.51 -8.07 -35.57
CA LEU A 367 18.66 -7.57 -34.49
C LEU A 367 17.50 -8.53 -34.23
N VAL A 368 17.37 -9.02 -33.00
CA VAL A 368 16.28 -9.89 -32.58
C VAL A 368 15.40 -9.16 -31.57
N GLY A 369 14.18 -8.82 -31.97
CA GLY A 369 13.14 -8.29 -31.09
C GLY A 369 12.15 -9.37 -30.67
N LYS A 370 11.80 -9.41 -29.39
CA LYS A 370 10.76 -10.31 -28.86
C LYS A 370 9.86 -9.55 -27.90
N ASN A 371 8.55 -9.63 -28.12
CA ASN A 371 7.57 -9.34 -27.09
C ASN A 371 7.40 -10.60 -26.23
N ILE A 372 7.90 -10.56 -25.00
CA ILE A 372 7.66 -11.61 -24.01
C ILE A 372 6.54 -11.24 -23.03
N GLY A 373 5.92 -10.08 -23.24
CA GLY A 373 4.76 -9.64 -22.50
C GLY A 373 3.51 -10.39 -22.91
N SER A 374 2.45 -10.13 -22.19
CA SER A 374 1.15 -10.80 -22.33
C SER A 374 0.12 -9.96 -23.07
N ASP A 375 0.52 -8.80 -23.60
CA ASP A 375 -0.29 -7.96 -24.48
C ASP A 375 0.39 -7.67 -25.81
N LEU A 376 -0.39 -7.31 -26.83
CA LEU A 376 0.10 -6.93 -28.15
C LEU A 376 0.78 -5.57 -28.12
N SER A 377 2.02 -5.50 -28.62
CA SER A 377 2.66 -4.21 -28.87
C SER A 377 2.21 -3.66 -30.22
N LEU A 378 1.68 -2.43 -30.23
CA LEU A 378 1.30 -1.70 -31.44
C LEU A 378 2.37 -0.65 -31.76
N ASN A 379 2.59 -0.38 -33.05
CA ASN A 379 3.57 0.60 -33.53
C ASN A 379 5.00 0.37 -33.00
N THR A 380 5.38 -0.90 -32.81
CA THR A 380 6.71 -1.29 -32.34
C THR A 380 7.78 -1.01 -33.39
N PHE A 381 8.89 -0.43 -32.97
CA PHE A 381 10.09 -0.25 -33.78
C PHE A 381 11.33 -0.62 -32.96
N ILE A 382 12.41 -0.99 -33.65
CA ILE A 382 13.72 -1.27 -33.07
C ILE A 382 14.70 -0.27 -33.69
N VAL A 383 15.53 0.34 -32.86
CA VAL A 383 16.57 1.28 -33.30
C VAL A 383 17.91 0.75 -32.83
N ASP A 384 18.87 0.72 -33.75
CA ASP A 384 20.28 0.51 -33.43
C ASP A 384 21.10 1.66 -34.03
N THR A 385 22.12 2.09 -33.30
CA THR A 385 23.01 3.18 -33.69
C THR A 385 24.36 2.58 -34.06
N LEU A 386 24.70 2.67 -35.34
CA LEU A 386 25.98 2.16 -35.85
C LEU A 386 27.18 2.86 -35.19
N ASP A 387 28.28 2.11 -35.01
CA ASP A 387 29.54 2.66 -34.52
C ASP A 387 30.06 3.72 -35.52
N PRO A 388 30.61 4.86 -35.05
CA PRO A 388 31.12 5.91 -35.94
C PRO A 388 32.20 5.48 -36.95
N ARG A 389 32.82 4.31 -36.75
CA ARG A 389 33.83 3.74 -37.65
C ARG A 389 33.23 2.86 -38.75
N THR A 390 31.93 2.56 -38.67
CA THR A 390 31.21 1.76 -39.67
C THR A 390 30.44 2.67 -40.61
N GLN A 391 30.26 2.20 -41.84
CA GLN A 391 29.43 2.88 -42.84
C GLN A 391 28.27 1.96 -43.22
N TYR A 392 27.05 2.47 -43.13
CA TYR A 392 25.86 1.72 -43.56
C TYR A 392 25.96 1.34 -45.04
N VAL A 393 25.78 0.05 -45.34
CA VAL A 393 25.68 -0.47 -46.71
C VAL A 393 24.23 -0.27 -47.20
N PRO A 394 23.98 0.56 -48.23
CA PRO A 394 22.62 0.81 -48.69
C PRO A 394 21.88 -0.44 -49.16
N ASN A 395 20.59 -0.53 -48.88
CA ASN A 395 19.71 -1.67 -49.22
C ASN A 395 20.08 -3.00 -48.54
N SER A 396 20.85 -2.97 -47.45
CA SER A 396 21.24 -4.17 -46.69
C SER A 396 20.23 -4.59 -45.61
N ILE A 397 19.24 -3.76 -45.28
CA ILE A 397 18.26 -4.08 -44.24
C ILE A 397 17.19 -5.03 -44.78
N SER A 398 16.94 -6.12 -44.04
CA SER A 398 15.77 -6.98 -44.22
C SER A 398 15.13 -7.31 -42.87
N ILE A 399 13.84 -7.67 -42.92
CA ILE A 399 13.18 -8.38 -41.82
C ILE A 399 12.97 -9.82 -42.26
N ASP A 400 13.74 -10.73 -41.69
CA ASP A 400 13.72 -12.14 -42.12
C ASP A 400 12.60 -12.94 -41.45
N PHE A 401 12.18 -12.54 -40.25
CA PHE A 401 11.09 -13.18 -39.51
C PHE A 401 10.20 -12.17 -38.78
N GLY A 402 8.88 -12.39 -38.84
CA GLY A 402 7.87 -11.60 -38.13
C GLY A 402 7.01 -10.71 -39.03
N PRO A 403 6.17 -9.83 -38.45
CA PRO A 403 5.39 -8.87 -39.21
C PRO A 403 6.27 -7.98 -40.08
N ASN A 404 5.78 -7.58 -41.26
CA ASN A 404 6.52 -6.76 -42.23
C ASN A 404 7.80 -7.42 -42.77
N THR A 405 7.85 -8.74 -42.97
CA THR A 405 9.01 -9.41 -43.60
C THR A 405 9.42 -8.82 -44.95
N GLY A 406 10.70 -8.95 -45.30
CA GLY A 406 11.31 -8.54 -46.57
C GLY A 406 12.25 -7.35 -46.46
N SER A 407 12.88 -6.99 -47.58
CA SER A 407 13.83 -5.88 -47.67
C SER A 407 13.22 -4.55 -47.24
N LYS A 408 14.04 -3.71 -46.60
CA LYS A 408 13.71 -2.35 -46.17
C LYS A 408 14.62 -1.36 -46.88
N THR A 409 14.02 -0.24 -47.27
CA THR A 409 14.68 0.85 -48.00
C THR A 409 15.06 1.97 -47.05
#